data_AF-A0A1J4KHW6-F1
#
_entry.id   AF-A0A1J4KHW6-F1
#
_cell.length_a   1.000
_cell.length_b   1.000
_cell.length_c   1.000
_cell.angle_alpha   90.00
_cell.angle_beta   90.00
_cell.angle_gamma   90.00
#
_symmetry.space_group_name_H-M   'P 1'
#
loop_
_entity.id
_entity.type
_entity.pdbx_description
1 polymer ?
#
loop_
_entity_poly.entity_id
_entity_poly.type
_entity_poly.pdbx_seq_one_letter_code
_entity_poly.pdbx_strand_id
1 'polypeptide(L)'
;MYESETLDKLENIEIHDHNILIEDNSDREYQILNSNTDDQNTKKYNFIGVKTIRFTHADMLILVFLTFFSFWLHNFLIQFPDKPVFDEAHFGSFTNFYVHGEYFTDIHPPLGKLILFVFAKLNQYDGNTNFRNNSIPYPNVDYVGLRQAPALFSTFCSPLIYVAMRCFGFSIIASFTAGLMVMCDSSMIVEGRFILTDGILHFFTCLAILSTSAVLTQIPYTPEWWLSLVFNGFSVGCAVSTKYTSLSLCPFVGLIHFIQLLEIHQDMISEMTFDNIKRYFNEFLDSIGHESDRNSIDSNSFSKKSFQIPAFLQKCIRFCQKLFEFFFQIVKKEFIIDLLIRGLVLIFMIILVFFTTFSLHFIFLPYQGSHDTWVSNSFSKSLIRKGTPRKDWGPRTKDQNIFKNIIQLNKKMHKANMRISASHPYASKWFTWPFLTGRWVLFYSDGPRHIMCMGQVVNVYCGTLSVIFVCLFFFVVLFYKKLDWNLKIKYWLPASFAFGYCASYFPFSLIKRAAFFYHYIIPIIFGIITFVATVENLLYKHQTMKAFILVYAQIFTVLAFFFWAPWTYGYPMEDFDVRLWYYKWQRD
;
A
#
# COMPACT_ATOMS: atom_id res chain seq x y z
N MET A 1 -37.70 -84.84 4.36
CA MET A 1 -36.29 -85.26 4.40
C MET A 1 -35.54 -84.20 3.61
N TYR A 2 -34.69 -83.42 4.30
CA TYR A 2 -33.68 -82.44 3.84
C TYR A 2 -33.45 -82.26 2.33
N GLU A 3 -33.17 -81.09 1.77
CA GLU A 3 -33.20 -79.66 2.14
C GLU A 3 -32.86 -78.92 0.83
N SER A 4 -33.53 -77.80 0.58
CA SER A 4 -33.79 -77.23 -0.74
C SER A 4 -32.98 -75.97 -1.03
N GLU A 5 -32.61 -75.84 -2.31
CA GLU A 5 -32.76 -74.65 -3.13
C GLU A 5 -32.01 -73.36 -2.73
N THR A 6 -30.91 -73.13 -3.44
CA THR A 6 -30.51 -71.77 -3.85
C THR A 6 -30.03 -71.82 -5.29
N LEU A 7 -30.89 -71.45 -6.24
CA LEU A 7 -30.57 -70.65 -7.42
C LEU A 7 -31.81 -70.54 -8.30
N ASP A 8 -32.02 -69.33 -8.81
CA ASP A 8 -32.97 -68.95 -9.85
C ASP A 8 -34.44 -68.85 -9.45
N LYS A 9 -34.86 -67.60 -9.19
CA LYS A 9 -36.02 -67.03 -9.91
C LYS A 9 -35.97 -65.51 -9.91
N LEU A 10 -35.72 -65.02 -11.11
CA LEU A 10 -35.99 -63.68 -11.58
C LEU A 10 -37.49 -63.36 -11.50
N GLU A 11 -37.72 -62.07 -11.27
CA GLU A 11 -38.80 -61.24 -11.78
C GLU A 11 -40.21 -61.34 -11.20
N ASN A 12 -40.52 -60.22 -10.54
CA ASN A 12 -41.76 -59.45 -10.50
C ASN A 12 -42.41 -59.34 -9.12
N ILE A 13 -42.85 -58.10 -8.88
CA ILE A 13 -44.02 -57.67 -8.09
C ILE A 13 -43.68 -56.78 -6.87
N GLU A 14 -44.04 -55.51 -7.08
CA GLU A 14 -44.67 -54.53 -6.18
C GLU A 14 -43.84 -53.64 -5.23
N ILE A 15 -43.90 -52.35 -5.61
CA ILE A 15 -43.69 -51.16 -4.82
C ILE A 15 -45.02 -50.84 -4.12
N HIS A 16 -45.08 -50.90 -2.79
CA HIS A 16 -45.47 -49.76 -1.95
C HIS A 16 -45.33 -50.00 -0.44
N ASP A 17 -44.67 -49.02 0.18
CA ASP A 17 -44.85 -48.43 1.52
C ASP A 17 -44.66 -49.27 2.79
N HIS A 18 -43.55 -48.99 3.46
CA HIS A 18 -43.65 -48.39 4.79
C HIS A 18 -42.56 -47.34 5.03
N ASN A 19 -43.03 -46.09 5.20
CA ASN A 19 -42.32 -44.92 5.70
C ASN A 19 -41.47 -45.23 6.95
N ILE A 20 -40.14 -45.14 6.83
CA ILE A 20 -39.22 -44.89 7.94
C ILE A 20 -38.12 -43.91 7.46
N LEU A 21 -38.41 -42.63 7.65
CA LEU A 21 -37.50 -41.53 8.00
C LEU A 21 -36.10 -41.55 7.37
N ILE A 22 -36.01 -41.08 6.12
CA ILE A 22 -34.82 -40.40 5.59
C ILE A 22 -35.13 -38.90 5.59
N GLU A 23 -35.13 -38.32 6.78
CA GLU A 23 -34.97 -36.89 7.02
C GLU A 23 -34.03 -36.77 8.22
N ASP A 24 -33.24 -35.70 8.25
CA ASP A 24 -32.55 -35.18 9.44
C ASP A 24 -31.08 -35.58 9.70
N ASN A 25 -30.20 -35.44 8.69
CA ASN A 25 -28.76 -35.32 8.98
C ASN A 25 -27.96 -34.28 8.15
N SER A 26 -28.54 -33.65 7.12
CA SER A 26 -27.93 -32.45 6.49
C SER A 26 -28.26 -31.15 7.25
N ASP A 27 -29.38 -31.13 7.96
CA ASP A 27 -29.89 -29.92 8.61
C ASP A 27 -29.32 -29.75 10.03
N ARG A 28 -28.89 -30.84 10.68
CA ARG A 28 -28.19 -30.77 11.97
C ARG A 28 -26.78 -30.19 11.85
N GLU A 29 -26.06 -30.45 10.77
CA GLU A 29 -24.73 -29.86 10.55
C GLU A 29 -24.82 -28.37 10.17
N TYR A 30 -25.93 -27.95 9.55
CA TYR A 30 -26.26 -26.54 9.31
C TYR A 30 -26.79 -25.83 10.57
N GLN A 31 -27.45 -26.54 11.50
CA GLN A 31 -27.93 -25.98 12.77
C GLN A 31 -26.86 -25.95 13.87
N ILE A 32 -25.87 -26.86 13.87
CA ILE A 32 -24.76 -26.84 14.83
C ILE A 32 -23.76 -25.71 14.55
N LEU A 33 -23.70 -25.16 13.33
CA LEU A 33 -22.97 -23.91 13.06
C LEU A 33 -23.68 -22.64 13.56
N ASN A 34 -24.98 -22.74 13.89
CA ASN A 34 -25.78 -21.66 14.47
C ASN A 34 -25.90 -21.74 16.01
N SER A 35 -25.33 -22.75 16.68
CA SER A 35 -25.31 -22.76 18.16
C SER A 35 -24.16 -21.95 18.76
N ASN A 36 -23.24 -21.44 17.93
CA ASN A 36 -22.24 -20.44 18.33
C ASN A 36 -22.63 -19.01 17.87
N THR A 37 -23.84 -18.82 17.33
CA THR A 37 -24.36 -17.49 16.95
C THR A 37 -25.14 -16.78 18.06
N ASP A 38 -25.42 -17.45 19.19
CA ASP A 38 -26.15 -16.81 20.30
C ASP A 38 -25.33 -15.76 21.05
N ASP A 39 -24.00 -15.84 20.98
CA ASP A 39 -23.10 -14.77 21.45
C ASP A 39 -22.78 -13.74 20.35
N GLN A 40 -23.35 -13.90 19.14
CA GLN A 40 -23.04 -13.08 17.96
C GLN A 40 -24.09 -12.01 17.63
N ASN A 41 -25.27 -12.09 18.25
CA ASN A 41 -26.29 -11.03 18.24
C ASN A 41 -26.00 -9.87 19.22
N THR A 42 -24.87 -9.89 19.93
CA THR A 42 -24.54 -8.91 20.99
C THR A 42 -23.75 -7.68 20.49
N LYS A 43 -23.11 -7.73 19.32
CA LYS A 43 -22.29 -6.60 18.81
C LYS A 43 -23.10 -5.65 17.91
N LYS A 44 -23.45 -4.48 18.44
CA LYS A 44 -24.25 -3.40 17.81
C LYS A 44 -23.62 -2.77 16.55
N TYR A 45 -22.29 -2.80 16.40
CA TYR A 45 -21.54 -2.19 15.30
C TYR A 45 -20.45 -3.15 14.77
N ASN A 46 -20.39 -3.35 13.45
CA ASN A 46 -19.38 -4.14 12.75
C ASN A 46 -18.79 -3.31 11.59
N PHE A 47 -17.76 -2.50 11.88
CA PHE A 47 -17.24 -1.49 10.94
C PHE A 47 -16.39 -2.11 9.84
N ILE A 48 -15.77 -3.26 10.11
CA ILE A 48 -14.79 -3.89 9.23
C ILE A 48 -15.37 -5.15 8.55
N GLY A 49 -16.33 -5.83 9.16
CA GLY A 49 -17.13 -6.87 8.50
C GLY A 49 -16.56 -8.28 8.55
N VAL A 50 -15.42 -8.55 9.20
CA VAL A 50 -14.71 -9.83 9.04
C VAL A 50 -14.56 -10.56 10.37
N LYS A 51 -15.14 -11.77 10.47
CA LYS A 51 -14.95 -12.66 11.63
C LYS A 51 -14.29 -13.99 11.28
N THR A 52 -14.51 -14.52 10.07
CA THR A 52 -13.76 -15.66 9.51
C THR A 52 -13.82 -15.62 7.98
N ILE A 53 -12.74 -16.00 7.30
CA ILE A 53 -12.71 -16.10 5.84
C ILE A 53 -12.32 -17.51 5.45
N ARG A 54 -13.08 -18.07 4.52
CA ARG A 54 -12.73 -19.32 3.84
C ARG A 54 -12.35 -18.99 2.40
N PHE A 55 -11.11 -19.31 2.05
CA PHE A 55 -10.69 -19.30 0.66
C PHE A 55 -11.30 -20.49 -0.07
N THR A 56 -11.90 -20.23 -1.22
CA THR A 56 -12.54 -21.23 -2.06
C THR A 56 -11.57 -21.76 -3.12
N HIS A 57 -11.94 -22.82 -3.84
CA HIS A 57 -11.17 -23.26 -5.01
C HIS A 57 -11.06 -22.16 -6.10
N ALA A 58 -12.09 -21.32 -6.23
CA ALA A 58 -12.05 -20.17 -7.14
C ALA A 58 -10.97 -19.15 -6.72
N ASP A 59 -10.80 -18.92 -5.42
CA ASP A 59 -9.71 -18.08 -4.91
C ASP A 59 -8.34 -18.62 -5.28
N MET A 60 -8.13 -19.93 -5.14
CA MET A 60 -6.88 -20.57 -5.51
C MET A 60 -6.59 -20.38 -7.01
N LEU A 61 -7.58 -20.63 -7.88
CA LEU A 61 -7.42 -20.46 -9.33
C LEU A 61 -7.11 -19.00 -9.70
N ILE A 62 -7.78 -18.04 -9.07
CA ILE A 62 -7.53 -16.62 -9.29
C ILE A 62 -6.13 -16.22 -8.81
N LEU A 63 -5.67 -16.74 -7.67
CA LEU A 63 -4.33 -16.48 -7.18
C LEU A 63 -3.27 -17.02 -8.14
N VAL A 64 -3.43 -18.25 -8.63
CA VAL A 64 -2.53 -18.83 -9.64
C VAL A 64 -2.53 -17.97 -10.91
N PHE A 65 -3.71 -17.56 -11.38
CA PHE A 65 -3.85 -16.68 -12.54
C PHE A 65 -3.12 -15.33 -12.33
N LEU A 66 -3.41 -14.61 -11.25
CA LEU A 66 -2.81 -13.30 -10.96
C LEU A 66 -1.30 -13.42 -10.78
N THR A 67 -0.81 -14.44 -10.08
CA THR A 67 0.63 -14.67 -9.91
C THR A 67 1.30 -14.97 -11.24
N PHE A 68 0.74 -15.87 -12.06
CA PHE A 68 1.32 -16.24 -13.35
C PHE A 68 1.37 -15.06 -14.32
N PHE A 69 0.25 -14.35 -14.51
CA PHE A 69 0.21 -13.22 -15.43
C PHE A 69 1.00 -12.03 -14.90
N SER A 70 0.99 -11.75 -13.59
CA SER A 70 1.84 -10.70 -13.02
C SER A 70 3.31 -11.04 -13.19
N PHE A 71 3.71 -12.30 -13.01
CA PHE A 71 5.08 -12.75 -13.28
C PHE A 71 5.46 -12.51 -14.73
N TRP A 72 4.60 -12.93 -15.66
CA TRP A 72 4.83 -12.74 -17.08
C TRP A 72 4.98 -11.25 -17.42
N LEU A 73 4.05 -10.39 -16.99
CA LEU A 73 4.08 -8.96 -17.30
C LEU A 73 5.32 -8.24 -16.76
N HIS A 74 5.82 -8.61 -15.59
CA HIS A 74 7.04 -8.02 -15.02
C HIS A 74 8.31 -8.64 -15.62
N ASN A 75 8.33 -9.90 -16.03
CA ASN A 75 9.55 -10.54 -16.55
C ASN A 75 9.64 -10.54 -18.08
N PHE A 76 8.56 -10.17 -18.77
CA PHE A 76 8.54 -10.09 -20.23
C PHE A 76 9.56 -9.06 -20.74
N LEU A 77 10.43 -9.50 -21.66
CA LEU A 77 11.53 -8.69 -22.23
C LEU A 77 12.39 -7.95 -21.20
N ILE A 78 12.65 -8.57 -20.04
CA ILE A 78 13.42 -7.93 -18.94
C ILE A 78 14.86 -7.55 -19.34
N GLN A 79 15.44 -8.25 -20.31
CA GLN A 79 16.75 -7.94 -20.88
C GLN A 79 16.76 -6.63 -21.67
N PHE A 80 15.61 -6.18 -22.19
CA PHE A 80 15.52 -4.95 -22.97
C PHE A 80 15.16 -3.75 -22.06
N PRO A 81 15.84 -2.60 -22.21
CA PRO A 81 16.97 -2.34 -23.07
C PRO A 81 18.28 -2.87 -22.47
N ASP A 82 19.26 -3.13 -23.32
CA ASP A 82 20.60 -3.56 -22.93
C ASP A 82 21.51 -2.40 -22.48
N LYS A 83 20.92 -1.28 -22.04
CA LYS A 83 21.60 -0.08 -21.57
C LYS A 83 21.04 0.35 -20.20
N PRO A 84 21.82 1.06 -19.37
CA PRO A 84 21.30 1.68 -18.15
C PRO A 84 20.14 2.66 -18.42
N VAL A 85 19.04 2.48 -17.70
CA VAL A 85 17.87 3.38 -17.77
C VAL A 85 17.86 4.42 -16.64
N PHE A 86 16.82 5.24 -16.59
CA PHE A 86 16.58 6.20 -15.52
C PHE A 86 16.68 5.56 -14.12
N ASP A 87 17.41 6.21 -13.21
CA ASP A 87 17.75 5.78 -11.84
C ASP A 87 18.47 4.41 -11.67
N GLU A 88 18.42 3.51 -12.66
CA GLU A 88 19.21 2.26 -12.69
C GLU A 88 20.72 2.55 -12.60
N ALA A 89 21.16 3.69 -13.15
CA ALA A 89 22.52 4.18 -13.01
C ALA A 89 22.97 4.32 -11.55
N HIS A 90 22.08 4.78 -10.67
CA HIS A 90 22.36 5.02 -9.26
C HIS A 90 22.32 3.71 -8.47
N PHE A 91 21.22 2.96 -8.56
CA PHE A 91 21.03 1.74 -7.78
C PHE A 91 21.92 0.58 -8.24
N GLY A 92 22.24 0.49 -9.53
CA GLY A 92 23.28 -0.41 -10.03
C GLY A 92 24.65 -0.08 -9.44
N SER A 93 25.03 1.21 -9.40
CA SER A 93 26.28 1.65 -8.76
C SER A 93 26.31 1.32 -7.26
N PHE A 94 25.20 1.49 -6.55
CA PHE A 94 25.09 1.10 -5.14
C PHE A 94 25.25 -0.41 -4.95
N THR A 95 24.73 -1.21 -5.88
CA THR A 95 24.90 -2.67 -5.89
C THR A 95 26.38 -3.04 -6.05
N ASN A 96 27.12 -2.37 -6.95
CA ASN A 96 28.58 -2.55 -7.07
C ASN A 96 29.30 -2.27 -5.75
N PHE A 97 28.97 -1.16 -5.07
CA PHE A 97 29.59 -0.82 -3.79
C PHE A 97 29.35 -1.88 -2.73
N TYR A 98 28.15 -2.46 -2.65
CA TYR A 98 27.90 -3.59 -1.75
C TYR A 98 28.70 -4.85 -2.14
N VAL A 99 28.78 -5.18 -3.43
CA VAL A 99 29.56 -6.34 -3.91
C VAL A 99 31.02 -6.22 -3.52
N HIS A 100 31.59 -5.01 -3.63
CA HIS A 100 32.96 -4.67 -3.27
C HIS A 100 33.18 -4.40 -1.77
N GLY A 101 32.11 -4.25 -0.99
CA GLY A 101 32.14 -3.87 0.43
C GLY A 101 32.58 -2.43 0.69
N GLU A 102 32.43 -1.54 -0.30
CA GLU A 102 32.88 -0.15 -0.26
C GLU A 102 31.78 0.78 0.26
N TYR A 103 32.10 1.58 1.29
CA TYR A 103 31.12 2.46 1.90
C TYR A 103 30.66 3.58 0.95
N PHE A 104 29.35 3.80 0.88
CA PHE A 104 28.74 4.87 0.10
C PHE A 104 27.64 5.57 0.87
N THR A 105 27.15 6.69 0.34
CA THR A 105 26.07 7.48 0.91
C THR A 105 24.90 7.58 -0.05
N ASP A 106 23.68 7.52 0.49
CA ASP A 106 22.45 7.62 -0.28
C ASP A 106 21.34 8.25 0.57
N ILE A 107 20.35 8.84 -0.09
CA ILE A 107 19.18 9.46 0.53
C ILE A 107 18.11 8.46 0.98
N HIS A 108 18.15 7.22 0.49
CA HIS A 108 17.17 6.19 0.81
C HIS A 108 17.68 5.19 1.86
N PRO A 109 16.79 4.68 2.73
CA PRO A 109 17.08 3.53 3.59
C PRO A 109 17.63 2.30 2.84
N PRO A 110 18.35 1.40 3.52
CA PRO A 110 19.19 0.41 2.85
C PRO A 110 18.48 -0.88 2.41
N LEU A 111 17.30 -1.23 2.92
CA LEU A 111 16.72 -2.58 2.73
C LEU A 111 16.58 -2.96 1.25
N GLY A 112 16.01 -2.09 0.43
CA GLY A 112 15.86 -2.37 -1.01
C GLY A 112 17.21 -2.63 -1.69
N LYS A 113 18.24 -1.86 -1.34
CA LYS A 113 19.59 -2.02 -1.87
C LYS A 113 20.29 -3.28 -1.33
N LEU A 114 20.02 -3.65 -0.07
CA LEU A 114 20.49 -4.91 0.51
C LEU A 114 19.86 -6.12 -0.18
N ILE A 115 18.59 -6.06 -0.55
CA ILE A 115 17.92 -7.12 -1.33
C ILE A 115 18.56 -7.22 -2.72
N LEU A 116 18.79 -6.10 -3.41
CA LEU A 116 19.53 -6.09 -4.68
C LEU A 116 20.91 -6.73 -4.53
N PHE A 117 21.62 -6.43 -3.45
CA PHE A 117 22.92 -7.05 -3.13
C PHE A 117 22.82 -8.57 -2.90
N VAL A 118 21.79 -9.07 -2.21
CA VAL A 118 21.58 -10.52 -2.05
C VAL A 118 21.40 -11.17 -3.42
N PHE A 119 20.57 -10.61 -4.29
CA PHE A 119 20.39 -11.12 -5.65
C PHE A 119 21.65 -11.03 -6.50
N ALA A 120 22.45 -9.97 -6.36
CA ALA A 120 23.76 -9.87 -7.00
C ALA A 120 24.67 -11.03 -6.58
N LYS A 121 24.72 -11.36 -5.29
CA LYS A 121 25.51 -12.49 -4.79
C LYS A 121 24.98 -13.84 -5.26
N LEU A 122 23.67 -14.04 -5.31
CA LEU A 122 23.05 -15.26 -5.84
C LEU A 122 23.36 -15.48 -7.33
N ASN A 123 23.44 -14.40 -8.11
CA ASN A 123 23.79 -14.44 -9.54
C ASN A 123 25.31 -14.39 -9.80
N GLN A 124 26.15 -14.47 -8.76
CA GLN A 124 27.61 -14.39 -8.89
C GLN A 124 28.11 -13.12 -9.60
N TYR A 125 27.35 -12.02 -9.50
CA TYR A 125 27.70 -10.75 -10.11
C TYR A 125 29.00 -10.17 -9.52
N ASP A 126 29.92 -9.77 -10.39
CA ASP A 126 31.29 -9.38 -10.03
C ASP A 126 31.44 -7.92 -9.56
N GLY A 127 30.41 -7.09 -9.78
CA GLY A 127 30.42 -5.67 -9.38
C GLY A 127 31.19 -4.74 -10.32
N ASN A 128 31.56 -5.17 -11.53
CA ASN A 128 32.41 -4.38 -12.44
C ASN A 128 31.66 -3.63 -13.53
N THR A 129 30.33 -3.78 -13.63
CA THR A 129 29.53 -3.09 -14.65
C THR A 129 29.49 -1.59 -14.42
N ASN A 130 29.76 -0.80 -15.47
CA ASN A 130 29.66 0.65 -15.41
C ASN A 130 28.23 1.14 -15.68
N PHE A 131 27.49 1.37 -14.60
CA PHE A 131 26.11 1.85 -14.67
C PHE A 131 25.95 3.34 -15.02
N ARG A 132 27.01 4.14 -14.97
CA ARG A 132 26.91 5.60 -15.16
C ARG A 132 26.90 6.05 -16.61
N ASN A 133 27.30 5.17 -17.54
CA ASN A 133 27.37 5.51 -18.96
C ASN A 133 26.18 4.91 -19.71
N ASN A 134 25.11 5.68 -19.86
CA ASN A 134 23.88 5.24 -20.52
C ASN A 134 24.01 5.14 -22.06
N SER A 135 25.15 5.55 -22.62
CA SER A 135 25.38 5.52 -24.08
C SER A 135 25.89 4.15 -24.55
N ILE A 136 26.49 3.37 -23.65
CA ILE A 136 27.13 2.09 -23.97
C ILE A 136 26.24 0.95 -23.47
N PRO A 137 26.00 -0.09 -24.30
CA PRO A 137 25.36 -1.31 -23.85
C PRO A 137 26.12 -2.01 -22.71
N TYR A 138 25.40 -2.78 -21.91
CA TYR A 138 26.00 -3.65 -20.92
C TYR A 138 26.92 -4.68 -21.59
N PRO A 139 28.13 -4.91 -21.06
CA PRO A 139 29.10 -5.82 -21.67
C PRO A 139 28.66 -7.28 -21.60
N ASN A 140 27.97 -7.66 -20.52
CA ASN A 140 27.50 -9.01 -20.22
C ASN A 140 26.01 -8.98 -19.85
N VAL A 141 25.38 -10.16 -19.81
CA VAL A 141 23.97 -10.33 -19.43
C VAL A 141 23.72 -10.32 -17.91
N ASP A 142 24.75 -10.13 -17.09
CA ASP A 142 24.65 -10.25 -15.62
C ASP A 142 23.65 -9.25 -15.00
N TYR A 143 23.43 -8.09 -15.65
CA TYR A 143 22.43 -7.11 -15.22
C TYR A 143 20.99 -7.66 -15.25
N VAL A 144 20.71 -8.68 -16.07
CA VAL A 144 19.39 -9.32 -16.14
C VAL A 144 19.04 -9.97 -14.81
N GLY A 145 19.99 -10.65 -14.16
CA GLY A 145 19.80 -11.21 -12.83
C GLY A 145 19.55 -10.15 -11.75
N LEU A 146 20.11 -8.94 -11.94
CA LEU A 146 19.84 -7.80 -11.06
C LEU A 146 18.45 -7.21 -11.26
N ARG A 147 17.98 -7.12 -12.52
CA ARG A 147 16.61 -6.68 -12.86
C ARG A 147 15.54 -7.66 -12.38
N GLN A 148 15.85 -8.95 -12.33
CA GLN A 148 14.93 -9.97 -11.79
C GLN A 148 14.54 -9.71 -10.33
N ALA A 149 15.42 -9.12 -9.52
CA ALA A 149 15.15 -8.88 -8.11
C ALA A 149 13.89 -8.01 -7.88
N PRO A 150 13.81 -6.75 -8.37
CA PRO A 150 12.60 -5.96 -8.25
C PRO A 150 11.43 -6.54 -9.05
N ALA A 151 11.66 -7.23 -10.17
CA ALA A 151 10.60 -7.81 -10.98
C ALA A 151 9.86 -8.93 -10.24
N LEU A 152 10.60 -9.79 -9.53
CA LEU A 152 10.05 -10.86 -8.69
C LEU A 152 9.26 -10.30 -7.51
N PHE A 153 9.74 -9.25 -6.85
CA PHE A 153 8.99 -8.61 -5.76
C PHE A 153 7.71 -7.96 -6.31
N SER A 154 7.79 -7.25 -7.43
CA SER A 154 6.65 -6.57 -8.05
C SER A 154 5.56 -7.54 -8.52
N THR A 155 5.95 -8.73 -8.98
CA THR A 155 5.05 -9.84 -9.35
C THR A 155 4.05 -10.17 -8.24
N PHE A 156 4.46 -10.10 -6.97
CA PHE A 156 3.58 -10.45 -5.86
C PHE A 156 2.64 -9.32 -5.43
N CYS A 157 2.79 -8.08 -5.96
CA CYS A 157 1.90 -6.97 -5.58
C CYS A 157 0.43 -7.29 -5.87
N SER A 158 0.14 -7.78 -7.08
CA SER A 158 -1.23 -8.14 -7.50
C SER A 158 -1.88 -9.23 -6.63
N PRO A 159 -1.29 -10.42 -6.44
CA PRO A 159 -1.89 -11.45 -5.59
C PRO A 159 -1.96 -11.02 -4.12
N LEU A 160 -0.99 -10.26 -3.59
CA LEU A 160 -1.06 -9.74 -2.22
C LEU A 160 -2.27 -8.82 -2.03
N ILE A 161 -2.55 -7.94 -2.98
CA ILE A 161 -3.74 -7.08 -2.93
C ILE A 161 -5.02 -7.90 -3.06
N TYR A 162 -5.07 -8.93 -3.91
CA TYR A 162 -6.21 -9.85 -3.97
C TYR A 162 -6.51 -10.48 -2.61
N VAL A 163 -5.48 -11.08 -1.97
CA VAL A 163 -5.63 -11.70 -0.64
C VAL A 163 -6.03 -10.65 0.39
N ALA A 164 -5.42 -9.46 0.36
CA ALA A 164 -5.77 -8.39 1.28
C ALA A 164 -7.25 -8.00 1.19
N MET A 165 -7.76 -7.86 -0.04
CA MET A 165 -9.17 -7.55 -0.26
C MET A 165 -10.09 -8.68 0.23
N ARG A 166 -9.73 -9.94 -0.02
CA ARG A 166 -10.47 -11.08 0.57
C ARG A 166 -10.46 -11.02 2.09
N CYS A 167 -9.31 -10.73 2.70
CA CYS A 167 -9.10 -10.54 4.14
C CYS A 167 -9.89 -9.38 4.75
N PHE A 168 -10.20 -8.34 3.96
CA PHE A 168 -11.12 -7.26 4.35
C PHE A 168 -12.61 -7.60 4.12
N GLY A 169 -12.94 -8.82 3.69
CA GLY A 169 -14.31 -9.28 3.51
C GLY A 169 -14.93 -8.92 2.15
N PHE A 170 -14.14 -8.47 1.19
CA PHE A 170 -14.63 -8.15 -0.15
C PHE A 170 -14.94 -9.42 -0.96
N SER A 171 -15.87 -9.31 -1.91
CA SER A 171 -16.25 -10.40 -2.82
C SER A 171 -15.09 -10.85 -3.71
N ILE A 172 -15.21 -12.05 -4.31
CA ILE A 172 -14.23 -12.57 -5.29
C ILE A 172 -14.04 -11.56 -6.43
N ILE A 173 -15.14 -11.08 -7.00
CA ILE A 173 -15.11 -10.18 -8.17
C ILE A 173 -14.43 -8.86 -7.81
N ALA A 174 -14.78 -8.25 -6.67
CA ALA A 174 -14.14 -7.03 -6.20
C ALA A 174 -12.63 -7.23 -5.95
N SER A 175 -12.26 -8.30 -5.25
CA SER A 175 -10.86 -8.61 -4.96
C SER A 175 -10.06 -8.87 -6.23
N PHE A 176 -10.65 -9.57 -7.20
CA PHE A 176 -10.07 -9.79 -8.52
C PHE A 176 -9.90 -8.49 -9.29
N THR A 177 -10.88 -7.58 -9.28
CA THR A 177 -10.75 -6.24 -9.90
C THR A 177 -9.56 -5.49 -9.32
N ALA A 178 -9.40 -5.44 -8.00
CA ALA A 178 -8.27 -4.75 -7.37
C ALA A 178 -6.93 -5.37 -7.76
N GLY A 179 -6.82 -6.70 -7.72
CA GLY A 179 -5.62 -7.43 -8.13
C GLY A 179 -5.27 -7.23 -9.61
N LEU A 180 -6.26 -7.28 -10.50
CA LEU A 180 -6.10 -7.06 -11.94
C LEU A 180 -5.67 -5.62 -12.26
N MET A 181 -6.27 -4.63 -11.59
CA MET A 181 -5.90 -3.23 -11.77
C MET A 181 -4.46 -2.97 -11.38
N VAL A 182 -4.00 -3.53 -10.25
CA VAL A 182 -2.59 -3.47 -9.83
C VAL A 182 -1.68 -4.23 -10.80
N MET A 183 -2.11 -5.39 -11.30
CA MET A 183 -1.35 -6.20 -12.26
C MET A 183 -1.09 -5.46 -13.58
N CYS A 184 -2.08 -4.71 -14.06
CA CYS A 184 -2.05 -4.00 -15.34
C CYS A 184 -1.58 -2.54 -15.22
N ASP A 185 -1.09 -2.10 -14.06
CA ASP A 185 -0.61 -0.74 -13.90
C ASP A 185 0.77 -0.54 -14.57
N SER A 186 0.80 0.18 -15.68
CA SER A 186 2.02 0.44 -16.46
C SER A 186 3.14 1.11 -15.64
N SER A 187 2.81 1.98 -14.68
CA SER A 187 3.84 2.65 -13.86
C SER A 187 4.51 1.68 -12.89
N MET A 188 3.73 0.78 -12.29
CA MET A 188 4.26 -0.29 -11.43
C MET A 188 5.14 -1.26 -12.22
N ILE A 189 4.73 -1.63 -13.43
CA ILE A 189 5.50 -2.52 -14.30
C ILE A 189 6.84 -1.87 -14.69
N VAL A 190 6.86 -0.60 -15.08
CA VAL A 190 8.11 0.11 -15.43
C VAL A 190 9.05 0.20 -14.23
N GLU A 191 8.59 0.67 -13.08
CA GLU A 191 9.40 0.79 -11.85
C GLU A 191 9.85 -0.57 -11.29
N GLY A 192 9.09 -1.63 -11.56
CA GLY A 192 9.37 -2.98 -11.09
C GLY A 192 10.40 -3.74 -11.94
N ARG A 193 10.67 -3.32 -13.18
CA ARG A 193 11.44 -4.10 -14.16
C ARG A 193 12.93 -3.78 -14.23
N PHE A 194 13.33 -2.63 -13.73
CA PHE A 194 14.72 -2.15 -13.78
C PHE A 194 15.38 -2.26 -12.42
N ILE A 195 16.71 -2.13 -12.34
CA ILE A 195 17.45 -2.20 -11.07
C ILE A 195 17.12 -0.95 -10.23
N LEU A 196 15.96 -0.98 -9.58
CA LEU A 196 15.36 0.08 -8.78
C LEU A 196 14.83 -0.51 -7.49
N THR A 197 14.67 0.34 -6.46
CA THR A 197 14.07 -0.09 -5.19
C THR A 197 12.56 0.01 -5.14
N ASP A 198 11.94 0.68 -6.12
CA ASP A 198 10.52 1.00 -6.10
C ASP A 198 9.64 -0.25 -6.29
N GLY A 199 10.03 -1.21 -7.14
CA GLY A 199 9.36 -2.53 -7.20
C GLY A 199 9.31 -3.27 -5.85
N ILE A 200 10.42 -3.24 -5.11
CA ILE A 200 10.53 -3.83 -3.76
C ILE A 200 9.69 -3.04 -2.74
N LEU A 201 9.66 -1.71 -2.86
CA LEU A 201 8.82 -0.84 -2.03
C LEU A 201 7.34 -1.12 -2.23
N HIS A 202 6.88 -1.31 -3.47
CA HIS A 202 5.49 -1.62 -3.79
C HIS A 202 5.09 -2.97 -3.21
N PHE A 203 5.98 -3.97 -3.27
CA PHE A 203 5.75 -5.26 -2.62
C PHE A 203 5.52 -5.10 -1.11
N PHE A 204 6.42 -4.44 -0.38
CA PHE A 204 6.25 -4.26 1.06
C PHE A 204 5.06 -3.37 1.42
N THR A 205 4.67 -2.46 0.52
CA THR A 205 3.44 -1.66 0.64
C THR A 205 2.20 -2.57 0.58
N CYS A 206 2.12 -3.44 -0.44
CA CYS A 206 1.03 -4.42 -0.58
C CYS A 206 1.02 -5.44 0.57
N LEU A 207 2.21 -5.86 1.04
CA LEU A 207 2.36 -6.76 2.18
C LEU A 207 1.90 -6.10 3.50
N ALA A 208 2.15 -4.81 3.69
CA ALA A 208 1.64 -4.05 4.84
C ALA A 208 0.10 -3.95 4.82
N ILE A 209 -0.50 -3.74 3.65
CA ILE A 209 -1.97 -3.74 3.49
C ILE A 209 -2.55 -5.14 3.77
N LEU A 210 -1.93 -6.20 3.23
CA LEU A 210 -2.31 -7.59 3.52
C LEU A 210 -2.18 -7.92 5.01
N SER A 211 -1.03 -7.68 5.62
CA SER A 211 -0.81 -7.98 7.03
C SER A 211 -1.76 -7.19 7.94
N THR A 212 -2.14 -5.97 7.56
CA THR A 212 -3.23 -5.22 8.23
C THR A 212 -4.56 -5.93 8.15
N SER A 213 -4.95 -6.39 6.96
CA SER A 213 -6.18 -7.17 6.82
C SER A 213 -6.11 -8.51 7.56
N ALA A 214 -4.93 -9.17 7.62
CA ALA A 214 -4.73 -10.44 8.29
C ALA A 214 -5.00 -10.33 9.80
N VAL A 215 -4.56 -9.25 10.46
CA VAL A 215 -4.90 -8.99 11.87
C VAL A 215 -6.41 -8.97 12.10
N LEU A 216 -7.18 -8.44 11.15
CA LEU A 216 -8.64 -8.31 11.27
C LEU A 216 -9.35 -9.66 11.13
N THR A 217 -8.70 -10.65 10.51
CA THR A 217 -9.24 -12.01 10.38
C THR A 217 -9.09 -12.85 11.65
N GLN A 218 -8.23 -12.44 12.59
CA GLN A 218 -7.93 -13.19 13.80
C GLN A 218 -8.79 -12.73 14.98
N ILE A 219 -9.08 -13.66 15.89
CA ILE A 219 -9.78 -13.35 17.13
C ILE A 219 -8.87 -12.45 18.00
N PRO A 220 -9.32 -11.26 18.42
CA PRO A 220 -8.47 -10.33 19.18
C PRO A 220 -7.81 -10.97 20.40
N TYR A 221 -6.55 -10.60 20.64
CA TYR A 221 -5.74 -11.01 21.80
C TYR A 221 -5.38 -12.49 21.90
N THR A 222 -5.71 -13.30 20.89
CA THR A 222 -5.16 -14.67 20.73
C THR A 222 -3.68 -14.63 20.30
N PRO A 223 -2.91 -15.72 20.49
CA PRO A 223 -1.54 -15.81 19.99
C PRO A 223 -1.42 -15.54 18.49
N GLU A 224 -2.37 -16.01 17.68
CA GLU A 224 -2.43 -15.82 16.23
C GLU A 224 -2.65 -14.35 15.87
N TRP A 225 -3.47 -13.64 16.65
CA TRP A 225 -3.69 -12.22 16.51
C TRP A 225 -2.43 -11.41 16.86
N TRP A 226 -1.73 -11.74 17.94
CA TRP A 226 -0.45 -11.12 18.30
C TRP A 226 0.63 -11.37 17.26
N LEU A 227 0.71 -12.60 16.74
CA LEU A 227 1.62 -12.95 15.65
C LEU A 227 1.32 -12.12 14.40
N SER A 228 0.04 -11.98 14.04
CA SER A 228 -0.39 -11.15 12.92
C SER A 228 -0.06 -9.67 13.14
N LEU A 229 -0.19 -9.16 14.37
CA LEU A 229 0.16 -7.78 14.71
C LEU A 229 1.67 -7.53 14.59
N VAL A 230 2.50 -8.46 15.07
CA VAL A 230 3.96 -8.42 14.92
C VAL A 230 4.34 -8.48 13.45
N PHE A 231 3.70 -9.34 12.66
CA PHE A 231 3.90 -9.44 11.22
C PHE A 231 3.50 -8.16 10.47
N ASN A 232 2.44 -7.48 10.91
CA ASN A 232 2.06 -6.17 10.38
C ASN A 232 3.16 -5.13 10.65
N GLY A 233 3.59 -4.98 11.90
CA GLY A 233 4.68 -4.07 12.25
C GLY A 233 5.98 -4.38 11.51
N PHE A 234 6.31 -5.66 11.31
CA PHE A 234 7.43 -6.10 10.49
C PHE A 234 7.30 -5.66 9.02
N SER A 235 6.14 -5.88 8.42
CA SER A 235 5.86 -5.53 7.01
C SER A 235 5.96 -4.03 6.77
N VAL A 236 5.39 -3.21 7.65
CA VAL A 236 5.55 -1.74 7.62
C VAL A 236 7.01 -1.35 7.84
N GLY A 237 7.71 -1.99 8.78
CA GLY A 237 9.13 -1.80 9.03
C GLY A 237 9.99 -2.04 7.78
N CYS A 238 9.69 -3.08 7.01
CA CYS A 238 10.36 -3.36 5.74
C CYS A 238 10.08 -2.28 4.69
N ALA A 239 8.83 -1.82 4.55
CA ALA A 239 8.49 -0.74 3.63
C ALA A 239 9.27 0.55 3.97
N VAL A 240 9.27 0.95 5.26
CA VAL A 240 9.96 2.16 5.75
C VAL A 240 11.48 2.04 5.58
N SER A 241 12.03 0.85 5.80
CA SER A 241 13.45 0.54 5.63
C SER A 241 13.88 0.44 4.16
N THR A 242 12.93 0.51 3.21
CA THR A 242 13.19 0.58 1.77
C THR A 242 13.20 2.03 1.28
N LYS A 243 12.16 2.81 1.60
CA LYS A 243 12.03 4.22 1.20
C LYS A 243 11.15 4.97 2.19
N TYR A 244 11.50 6.20 2.59
CA TYR A 244 10.71 6.97 3.56
C TYR A 244 9.30 7.36 3.08
N THR A 245 9.02 7.26 1.79
CA THR A 245 7.68 7.52 1.21
C THR A 245 6.60 6.61 1.80
N SER A 246 6.97 5.42 2.28
CA SER A 246 6.07 4.46 2.94
C SER A 246 5.80 4.75 4.42
N LEU A 247 6.40 5.79 5.02
CA LEU A 247 5.96 6.28 6.34
C LEU A 247 4.48 6.68 6.33
N SER A 248 3.93 6.94 5.15
CA SER A 248 2.50 7.13 4.91
C SER A 248 1.63 5.91 5.23
N LEU A 249 2.19 4.71 5.36
CA LEU A 249 1.46 3.51 5.76
C LEU A 249 1.11 3.53 7.26
N CYS A 250 1.98 4.11 8.10
CA CYS A 250 1.76 4.20 9.54
C CYS A 250 0.40 4.80 9.94
N PRO A 251 -0.02 5.97 9.42
CA PRO A 251 -1.33 6.52 9.77
C PRO A 251 -2.49 5.64 9.28
N PHE A 252 -2.40 5.00 8.11
CA PHE A 252 -3.43 4.07 7.61
C PHE A 252 -3.58 2.85 8.54
N VAL A 253 -2.46 2.20 8.87
CA VAL A 253 -2.44 1.06 9.80
C VAL A 253 -2.99 1.46 11.16
N GLY A 254 -2.54 2.60 11.70
CA GLY A 254 -3.03 3.17 12.95
C GLY A 254 -4.55 3.40 12.94
N LEU A 255 -5.10 3.94 11.85
CA LEU A 255 -6.54 4.15 11.70
C LEU A 255 -7.32 2.83 11.72
N ILE A 256 -6.87 1.81 10.99
CA ILE A 256 -7.56 0.51 10.95
C ILE A 256 -7.56 -0.16 12.33
N HIS A 257 -6.42 -0.15 13.05
CA HIS A 257 -6.36 -0.69 14.41
C HIS A 257 -7.20 0.11 15.39
N PHE A 258 -7.28 1.43 15.22
CA PHE A 258 -8.15 2.29 16.01
C PHE A 258 -9.63 1.97 15.79
N ILE A 259 -10.06 1.78 14.53
CA ILE A 259 -11.43 1.35 14.21
C ILE A 259 -11.72 -0.04 14.81
N GLN A 260 -10.79 -0.98 14.71
CA GLN A 260 -10.95 -2.30 15.33
C GLN A 260 -11.09 -2.22 16.85
N LEU A 261 -10.36 -1.32 17.50
CA LEU A 261 -10.51 -1.07 18.95
C LEU A 261 -11.88 -0.51 19.31
N LEU A 262 -12.41 0.42 18.51
CA LEU A 262 -13.78 0.92 18.68
C LEU A 262 -14.81 -0.20 18.55
N GLU A 263 -14.58 -1.16 17.65
CA GLU A 263 -15.45 -2.33 17.48
C GLU A 263 -15.35 -3.32 18.66
N ILE A 264 -14.16 -3.51 19.23
CA ILE A 264 -13.97 -4.38 20.41
C ILE A 264 -14.64 -3.77 21.64
N HIS A 265 -14.47 -2.47 21.83
CA HIS A 265 -14.92 -1.74 23.02
C HIS A 265 -16.30 -1.08 22.85
N GLN A 266 -17.09 -1.56 21.89
CA GLN A 266 -18.34 -0.91 21.47
C GLN A 266 -19.41 -0.80 22.56
N ASP A 267 -19.49 -1.79 23.48
CA ASP A 267 -20.49 -1.79 24.56
C ASP A 267 -20.28 -0.62 25.52
N MET A 268 -19.02 -0.21 25.70
CA MET A 268 -18.67 0.98 26.49
C MET A 268 -18.98 2.30 25.79
N ILE A 269 -19.15 2.27 24.46
CA ILE A 269 -19.38 3.43 23.59
C ILE A 269 -20.90 3.59 23.29
N SER A 270 -21.71 2.54 23.48
CA SER A 270 -22.98 2.41 22.75
C SER A 270 -24.19 3.21 23.27
N GLU A 271 -24.13 3.84 24.45
CA GLU A 271 -25.27 4.59 25.00
C GLU A 271 -25.03 6.10 25.18
N MET A 272 -23.78 6.55 25.33
CA MET A 272 -23.49 7.98 25.61
C MET A 272 -22.93 8.72 24.38
N THR A 273 -22.40 8.01 23.38
CA THR A 273 -21.53 8.57 22.32
C THR A 273 -22.27 9.24 21.16
N PHE A 274 -23.30 8.60 20.61
CA PHE A 274 -23.96 9.10 19.39
C PHE A 274 -24.83 10.33 19.64
N ASP A 275 -25.58 10.39 20.73
CA ASP A 275 -26.45 11.54 21.03
C ASP A 275 -25.65 12.79 21.39
N ASN A 276 -24.52 12.64 22.07
CA ASN A 276 -23.62 13.76 22.39
C ASN A 276 -22.84 14.26 21.16
N ILE A 277 -22.30 13.36 20.31
CA ILE A 277 -21.68 13.78 19.03
C ILE A 277 -22.69 14.51 18.15
N LYS A 278 -23.91 14.00 18.08
CA LYS A 278 -25.02 14.62 17.35
C LYS A 278 -25.38 15.99 17.94
N ARG A 279 -25.38 16.14 19.27
CA ARG A 279 -25.55 17.44 19.94
C ARG A 279 -24.45 18.42 19.54
N TYR A 280 -23.18 18.05 19.67
CA TYR A 280 -22.05 18.91 19.31
C TYR A 280 -22.03 19.29 17.83
N PHE A 281 -22.47 18.39 16.96
CA PHE A 281 -22.54 18.68 15.54
C PHE A 281 -23.72 19.60 15.18
N ASN A 282 -24.89 19.42 15.80
CA ASN A 282 -25.98 20.36 15.62
C ASN A 282 -25.59 21.75 16.13
N GLU A 283 -24.92 21.85 17.29
CA GLU A 283 -24.35 23.11 17.78
C GLU A 283 -23.36 23.73 16.78
N PHE A 284 -22.55 22.92 16.10
CA PHE A 284 -21.64 23.38 15.06
C PHE A 284 -22.39 23.88 13.82
N LEU A 285 -23.39 23.13 13.33
CA LEU A 285 -24.22 23.55 12.19
C LEU A 285 -25.00 24.83 12.49
N ASP A 286 -25.60 24.94 13.67
CA ASP A 286 -26.31 26.14 14.12
C ASP A 286 -25.35 27.33 14.18
N SER A 287 -24.10 27.10 14.60
CA SER A 287 -23.06 28.14 14.60
C SER A 287 -22.65 28.60 13.19
N ILE A 288 -22.83 27.78 12.16
CA ILE A 288 -22.57 28.12 10.75
C ILE A 288 -23.80 28.80 10.12
N GLY A 289 -25.01 28.31 10.40
CA GLY A 289 -26.26 28.86 9.88
C GLY A 289 -26.46 30.33 10.26
N HIS A 290 -26.18 30.69 11.51
CA HIS A 290 -26.28 32.07 12.02
C HIS A 290 -25.32 33.09 11.40
N GLU A 291 -24.35 32.67 10.58
CA GLU A 291 -23.40 33.54 9.89
C GLU A 291 -23.88 33.88 8.46
N SER A 292 -24.71 33.02 7.86
CA SER A 292 -25.36 33.31 6.57
C SER A 292 -26.41 34.41 6.67
N ASP A 293 -27.05 34.56 7.83
CA ASP A 293 -28.02 35.63 8.11
C ASP A 293 -27.39 36.97 8.52
N ARG A 294 -26.09 37.00 8.90
CA ARG A 294 -25.40 38.23 9.32
C ARG A 294 -24.57 38.88 8.23
N ASN A 295 -24.15 38.13 7.21
CA ASN A 295 -23.33 38.65 6.11
C ASN A 295 -24.14 39.35 4.99
N SER A 296 -25.45 39.56 5.18
CA SER A 296 -26.28 40.40 4.30
C SER A 296 -26.28 41.88 4.68
N ILE A 297 -25.50 42.29 5.69
CA ILE A 297 -25.40 43.69 6.13
C ILE A 297 -23.91 44.01 6.37
N ASP A 298 -23.47 45.15 5.85
CA ASP A 298 -22.15 45.77 5.98
C ASP A 298 -21.05 45.39 4.98
N SER A 299 -21.25 45.85 3.75
CA SER A 299 -20.16 46.24 2.85
C SER A 299 -19.64 47.64 3.22
N ASN A 300 -18.69 47.76 4.15
CA ASN A 300 -17.71 48.87 4.18
C ASN A 300 -16.74 48.75 5.37
N SER A 301 -15.61 48.09 5.16
CA SER A 301 -14.29 48.55 5.64
C SER A 301 -13.23 47.47 5.35
N PHE A 302 -12.39 47.73 4.35
CA PHE A 302 -11.17 46.95 4.13
C PHE A 302 -9.98 47.80 4.55
N SER A 303 -9.46 47.57 5.77
CA SER A 303 -8.10 47.97 6.09
C SER A 303 -7.46 47.03 7.11
N LYS A 304 -6.24 46.58 6.77
CA LYS A 304 -5.25 45.84 7.57
C LYS A 304 -5.69 44.46 8.10
N LYS A 305 -5.56 43.42 7.26
CA LYS A 305 -5.54 42.03 7.74
C LYS A 305 -4.12 41.60 8.11
N SER A 306 -3.84 41.59 9.41
CA SER A 306 -3.01 40.54 10.00
C SER A 306 -3.63 39.18 9.65
N PHE A 307 -2.80 38.13 9.56
CA PHE A 307 -3.23 36.77 9.22
C PHE A 307 -4.09 36.19 10.36
N GLN A 308 -5.35 36.62 10.47
CA GLN A 308 -6.35 36.03 11.35
C GLN A 308 -6.85 34.73 10.73
N ILE A 309 -6.79 33.66 11.51
CA ILE A 309 -7.44 32.38 11.20
C ILE A 309 -8.91 32.66 10.83
N PRO A 310 -9.41 32.20 9.66
CA PRO A 310 -10.81 32.43 9.27
C PRO A 310 -11.78 31.98 10.36
N ALA A 311 -12.85 32.74 10.61
CA ALA A 311 -13.85 32.44 11.65
C ALA A 311 -14.39 30.99 11.55
N PHE A 312 -14.57 30.50 10.32
CA PHE A 312 -14.91 29.10 10.03
C PHE A 312 -13.86 28.10 10.56
N LEU A 313 -12.57 28.36 10.32
CA LEU A 313 -11.49 27.49 10.78
C LEU A 313 -11.41 27.47 12.32
N GLN A 314 -11.69 28.61 12.98
CA GLN A 314 -11.81 28.68 14.44
C GLN A 314 -12.99 27.85 14.98
N LYS A 315 -14.15 27.86 14.30
CA LYS A 315 -15.30 27.01 14.64
C LYS A 315 -14.99 25.52 14.45
N CYS A 316 -14.30 25.15 13.37
CA CYS A 316 -13.82 23.78 13.16
C CYS A 316 -12.86 23.34 14.27
N ILE A 317 -11.92 24.20 14.68
CA ILE A 317 -11.01 23.91 15.79
C ILE A 317 -11.79 23.67 17.08
N ARG A 318 -12.78 24.51 17.43
CA ARG A 318 -13.62 24.32 18.63
C ARG A 318 -14.47 23.05 18.57
N PHE A 319 -15.02 22.73 17.40
CA PHE A 319 -15.76 21.49 17.21
C PHE A 319 -14.84 20.27 17.41
N CYS A 320 -13.64 20.28 16.82
CA CYS A 320 -12.63 19.26 17.05
C CYS A 320 -12.22 19.16 18.53
N GLN A 321 -12.08 20.30 19.23
CA GLN A 321 -11.77 20.33 20.67
C GLN A 321 -12.89 19.68 21.49
N LYS A 322 -14.16 20.02 21.25
CA LYS A 322 -15.31 19.38 21.93
C LYS A 322 -15.39 17.88 21.64
N LEU A 323 -15.14 17.47 20.41
CA LEU A 323 -15.06 16.05 20.02
C LEU A 323 -13.91 15.34 20.74
N PHE A 324 -12.77 16.02 20.89
CA PHE A 324 -11.58 15.50 21.57
C PHE A 324 -11.81 15.36 23.08
N GLU A 325 -12.38 16.37 23.75
CA GLU A 325 -12.76 16.31 25.16
C GLU A 325 -13.78 15.20 25.41
N PHE A 326 -14.77 15.09 24.54
CA PHE A 326 -15.78 14.05 24.59
C PHE A 326 -15.19 12.65 24.42
N PHE A 327 -14.25 12.51 23.48
CA PHE A 327 -13.51 11.27 23.29
C PHE A 327 -12.78 10.85 24.57
N PHE A 328 -12.10 11.78 25.25
CA PHE A 328 -11.42 11.49 26.53
C PHE A 328 -12.38 11.13 27.69
N GLN A 329 -13.62 11.60 27.67
CA GLN A 329 -14.63 11.24 28.68
C GLN A 329 -15.16 9.81 28.52
N ILE A 330 -15.20 9.29 27.29
CA ILE A 330 -15.71 7.94 26.99
C ILE A 330 -14.60 6.87 27.11
N VAL A 331 -13.37 7.29 26.86
CA VAL A 331 -12.23 6.38 26.79
C VAL A 331 -11.86 5.90 28.19
N LYS A 332 -12.33 4.71 28.55
CA LYS A 332 -11.93 4.02 29.78
C LYS A 332 -10.46 3.62 29.72
N LYS A 333 -9.86 3.40 30.89
CA LYS A 333 -8.46 2.99 31.07
C LYS A 333 -8.09 1.77 30.20
N GLU A 334 -8.99 0.81 30.06
CA GLU A 334 -8.82 -0.41 29.25
C GLU A 334 -8.59 -0.10 27.76
N PHE A 335 -9.40 0.77 27.16
CA PHE A 335 -9.23 1.20 25.77
C PHE A 335 -7.87 1.88 25.55
N ILE A 336 -7.44 2.74 26.48
CA ILE A 336 -6.14 3.42 26.41
C ILE A 336 -5.01 2.39 26.48
N ILE A 337 -5.08 1.44 27.41
CA ILE A 337 -4.06 0.42 27.59
C ILE A 337 -3.93 -0.40 26.30
N ASP A 338 -5.03 -0.88 25.73
CA ASP A 338 -5.00 -1.65 24.48
C ASP A 338 -4.44 -0.85 23.31
N LEU A 339 -4.83 0.42 23.18
CA LEU A 339 -4.29 1.33 22.17
C LEU A 339 -2.78 1.50 22.32
N LEU A 340 -2.31 1.73 23.54
CA LEU A 340 -0.88 1.90 23.84
C LEU A 340 -0.10 0.61 23.57
N ILE A 341 -0.58 -0.55 24.02
CA ILE A 341 0.12 -1.82 23.79
C ILE A 341 0.22 -2.10 22.28
N ARG A 342 -0.88 -1.96 21.52
CA ARG A 342 -0.87 -2.13 20.07
C ARG A 342 0.11 -1.18 19.39
N GLY A 343 0.05 0.10 19.74
CA GLY A 343 0.95 1.12 19.21
C GLY A 343 2.41 0.81 19.53
N LEU A 344 2.72 0.41 20.76
CA LEU A 344 4.08 0.06 21.19
C LEU A 344 4.62 -1.16 20.43
N VAL A 345 3.83 -2.22 20.24
CA VAL A 345 4.26 -3.41 19.49
C VAL A 345 4.54 -3.06 18.03
N LEU A 346 3.63 -2.32 17.37
CA LEU A 346 3.82 -1.90 15.98
C LEU A 346 5.06 -1.00 15.82
N ILE A 347 5.19 0.03 16.66
CA ILE A 347 6.33 0.96 16.63
C ILE A 347 7.63 0.23 16.92
N PHE A 348 7.65 -0.65 17.93
CA PHE A 348 8.82 -1.45 18.28
C PHE A 348 9.28 -2.29 17.09
N MET A 349 8.37 -3.00 16.41
CA MET A 349 8.72 -3.82 15.25
C MET A 349 9.23 -2.98 14.08
N ILE A 350 8.62 -1.83 13.79
CA ILE A 350 9.08 -0.91 12.75
C ILE A 350 10.51 -0.44 13.06
N ILE A 351 10.77 0.00 14.30
CA ILE A 351 12.09 0.44 14.76
C ILE A 351 13.10 -0.72 14.70
N LEU A 352 12.72 -1.92 15.13
CA LEU A 352 13.60 -3.09 15.12
C LEU A 352 14.08 -3.41 13.70
N VAL A 353 13.17 -3.53 12.74
CA VAL A 353 13.53 -3.78 11.33
C VAL A 353 14.41 -2.66 10.78
N PHE A 354 14.06 -1.41 11.08
CA PHE A 354 14.83 -0.25 10.65
C PHE A 354 16.27 -0.28 11.17
N PHE A 355 16.48 -0.48 12.47
CA PHE A 355 17.81 -0.54 13.05
C PHE A 355 18.60 -1.77 12.59
N THR A 356 17.96 -2.93 12.42
CA THR A 356 18.60 -4.13 11.91
C THR A 356 19.11 -3.92 10.48
N THR A 357 18.30 -3.35 9.58
CA THR A 357 18.70 -3.13 8.19
C THR A 357 19.85 -2.13 8.05
N PHE A 358 19.84 -1.04 8.82
CA PHE A 358 20.98 -0.12 8.87
C PHE A 358 22.22 -0.74 9.53
N SER A 359 22.04 -1.62 10.51
CA SER A 359 23.18 -2.34 11.10
C SER A 359 23.83 -3.26 10.06
N LEU A 360 23.03 -4.01 9.29
CA LEU A 360 23.52 -4.82 8.18
C LEU A 360 24.24 -3.96 7.12
N HIS A 361 23.69 -2.80 6.77
CA HIS A 361 24.34 -1.85 5.86
C HIS A 361 25.76 -1.49 6.31
N PHE A 362 25.96 -1.17 7.59
CA PHE A 362 27.30 -0.88 8.11
C PHE A 362 28.20 -2.11 8.21
N ILE A 363 27.65 -3.30 8.49
CA ILE A 363 28.41 -4.55 8.57
C ILE A 363 28.96 -4.95 7.20
N PHE A 364 28.14 -4.85 6.14
CA PHE A 364 28.52 -5.26 4.79
C PHE A 364 29.44 -4.27 4.07
N LEU A 365 29.63 -3.06 4.60
CA LEU A 365 30.46 -2.01 3.99
C LEU A 365 31.67 -1.66 4.86
N PRO A 366 32.64 -2.57 5.05
CA PRO A 366 33.79 -2.33 5.90
C PRO A 366 34.85 -1.41 5.25
N TYR A 367 34.86 -1.26 3.92
CA TYR A 367 35.93 -0.58 3.21
C TYR A 367 35.65 0.90 2.96
N GLN A 368 36.72 1.70 2.88
CA GLN A 368 36.66 3.11 2.47
C GLN A 368 36.20 3.20 1.01
N GLY A 369 35.06 3.86 0.77
CA GLY A 369 34.62 4.26 -0.56
C GLY A 369 34.93 5.73 -0.86
N SER A 370 34.04 6.42 -1.57
CA SER A 370 34.25 7.83 -1.96
C SER A 370 34.39 8.79 -0.76
N HIS A 371 35.15 9.88 -0.94
CA HIS A 371 35.58 10.77 0.14
C HIS A 371 34.47 11.46 0.97
N ASP A 372 33.24 11.61 0.46
CA ASP A 372 32.14 12.24 1.22
C ASP A 372 31.36 11.23 2.07
N THR A 373 31.82 11.01 3.30
CA THR A 373 31.13 10.10 4.23
C THR A 373 30.11 10.85 5.10
N TRP A 374 28.82 10.57 4.92
CA TRP A 374 27.71 11.11 5.74
C TRP A 374 27.61 10.45 7.13
N VAL A 375 28.74 10.06 7.69
CA VAL A 375 28.85 9.39 8.99
C VAL A 375 29.67 10.23 9.96
N SER A 376 29.83 9.74 11.18
CA SER A 376 30.66 10.38 12.19
C SER A 376 32.14 10.27 11.82
N ASN A 377 32.97 11.21 12.28
CA ASN A 377 34.43 11.11 12.10
C ASN A 377 35.00 9.82 12.72
N SER A 378 34.39 9.33 13.80
CA SER A 378 34.74 8.07 14.43
C SER A 378 34.44 6.87 13.52
N PHE A 379 33.25 6.82 12.91
CA PHE A 379 32.91 5.75 11.96
C PHE A 379 33.76 5.81 10.69
N SER A 380 33.99 7.01 10.15
CA SER A 380 34.83 7.21 8.96
C SER A 380 36.26 6.67 9.18
N LYS A 381 36.84 6.92 10.36
CA LYS A 381 38.15 6.34 10.76
C LYS A 381 38.12 4.83 10.96
N SER A 382 36.95 4.23 11.17
CA SER A 382 36.78 2.78 11.32
C SER A 382 36.74 2.03 9.99
N LEU A 383 36.54 2.73 8.88
CA LEU A 383 36.54 2.16 7.54
C LEU A 383 37.96 1.76 7.14
N ILE A 384 38.10 0.56 6.58
CA ILE A 384 39.37 -0.09 6.27
C ILE A 384 39.76 0.20 4.81
N ARG A 385 41.06 0.32 4.51
CA ARG A 385 41.51 0.40 3.11
C ARG A 385 41.49 -1.00 2.47
N LYS A 386 41.02 -1.08 1.23
CA LYS A 386 41.00 -2.37 0.49
C LYS A 386 42.43 -2.92 0.40
N GLY A 387 42.61 -4.21 0.70
CA GLY A 387 43.92 -4.86 0.76
C GLY A 387 44.64 -4.81 2.13
N THR A 388 44.08 -4.13 3.14
CA THR A 388 44.65 -4.15 4.51
C THR A 388 44.58 -5.55 5.13
N PRO A 389 45.71 -6.11 5.65
CA PRO A 389 45.74 -7.41 6.32
C PRO A 389 44.78 -7.50 7.50
N ARG A 390 44.18 -8.68 7.75
CA ARG A 390 43.17 -8.89 8.81
C ARG A 390 43.65 -8.49 10.22
N LYS A 391 44.96 -8.62 10.49
CA LYS A 391 45.59 -8.19 11.75
C LYS A 391 45.42 -6.69 12.05
N ASP A 392 45.28 -5.87 11.01
CA ASP A 392 45.20 -4.41 11.12
C ASP A 392 43.73 -3.90 11.14
N TRP A 393 42.75 -4.79 11.30
CA TRP A 393 41.32 -4.45 11.37
C TRP A 393 40.88 -3.91 12.74
N GLY A 394 41.81 -3.80 13.71
CA GLY A 394 41.54 -3.27 15.05
C GLY A 394 40.80 -1.91 15.10
N PRO A 395 41.00 -0.96 14.18
CA PRO A 395 40.21 0.28 14.15
C PRO A 395 38.71 0.08 13.92
N ARG A 396 38.29 -1.02 13.29
CA ARG A 396 36.88 -1.30 12.99
C ARG A 396 36.07 -1.58 14.26
N THR A 397 36.71 -2.11 15.30
CA THR A 397 36.05 -2.49 16.56
C THR A 397 36.12 -1.41 17.63
N LYS A 398 36.94 -0.36 17.45
CA LYS A 398 37.10 0.73 18.42
C LYS A 398 36.00 1.78 18.27
N ASP A 399 35.40 2.17 19.40
CA ASP A 399 34.48 3.30 19.55
C ASP A 399 33.23 3.30 18.65
N GLN A 400 32.75 2.12 18.24
CA GLN A 400 31.58 2.00 17.36
C GLN A 400 30.27 1.90 18.13
N ASN A 401 29.66 3.05 18.48
CA ASN A 401 28.24 3.04 18.84
C ASN A 401 27.39 3.03 17.56
N ILE A 402 26.94 1.84 17.15
CA ILE A 402 26.18 1.64 15.92
C ILE A 402 24.87 2.44 15.92
N PHE A 403 24.14 2.48 17.04
CA PHE A 403 22.90 3.25 17.18
C PHE A 403 23.13 4.74 16.93
N LYS A 404 24.20 5.31 17.50
CA LYS A 404 24.58 6.71 17.27
C LYS A 404 24.90 6.97 15.80
N ASN A 405 25.62 6.05 15.14
CA ASN A 405 25.96 6.18 13.72
C ASN A 405 24.71 6.11 12.84
N ILE A 406 23.76 5.21 13.14
CA ILE A 406 22.47 5.11 12.45
C ILE A 406 21.70 6.43 12.57
N ILE A 407 21.55 6.98 13.78
CA ILE A 407 20.82 8.25 13.99
C ILE A 407 21.50 9.40 13.25
N GLN A 408 22.84 9.48 13.29
CA GLN A 408 23.57 10.55 12.62
C GLN A 408 23.47 10.46 11.09
N LEU A 409 23.58 9.24 10.54
CA LEU A 409 23.40 9.01 9.11
C LEU A 409 22.00 9.44 8.68
N ASN A 410 20.96 9.01 9.40
CA ASN A 410 19.58 9.40 9.10
C ASN A 410 19.34 10.92 9.17
N LYS A 411 19.94 11.62 10.14
CA LYS A 411 19.90 13.10 10.18
C LYS A 411 20.54 13.73 8.94
N LYS A 412 21.69 13.21 8.49
CA LYS A 412 22.35 13.69 7.27
C LYS A 412 21.57 13.33 6.01
N MET A 413 21.00 12.11 5.91
CA MET A 413 20.13 11.69 4.81
C MET A 413 18.90 12.60 4.69
N HIS A 414 18.24 12.93 5.80
CA HIS A 414 17.11 13.86 5.80
C HIS A 414 17.54 15.27 5.36
N LYS A 415 18.65 15.78 5.89
CA LYS A 415 19.21 17.08 5.49
C LYS A 415 19.60 17.13 4.01
N ALA A 416 20.18 16.06 3.48
CA ALA A 416 20.53 15.92 2.06
C ALA A 416 19.27 15.92 1.20
N ASN A 417 18.27 15.09 1.54
CA ASN A 417 16.97 15.06 0.86
C ASN A 417 16.32 16.45 0.75
N MET A 418 16.31 17.22 1.84
CA MET A 418 15.68 18.55 1.87
C MET A 418 16.49 19.63 1.13
N ARG A 419 17.75 19.38 0.80
CA ARG A 419 18.66 20.31 0.11
C ARG A 419 18.80 20.05 -1.39
N ILE A 420 18.13 19.03 -1.93
CA ILE A 420 18.08 18.79 -3.37
C ILE A 420 17.28 19.94 -4.02
N SER A 421 18.00 20.90 -4.58
CA SER A 421 17.43 22.03 -5.33
C SER A 421 17.52 21.86 -6.84
N ALA A 422 18.20 20.82 -7.31
CA ALA A 422 18.35 20.53 -8.73
C ALA A 422 16.97 20.32 -9.38
N SER A 423 16.69 21.09 -10.44
CA SER A 423 15.54 20.86 -11.30
C SER A 423 15.79 19.67 -12.21
N HIS A 424 14.72 18.96 -12.57
CA HIS A 424 14.79 17.85 -13.52
C HIS A 424 13.72 18.03 -14.60
N PRO A 425 14.02 17.81 -15.89
CA PRO A 425 13.07 18.03 -16.98
C PRO A 425 11.76 17.23 -16.85
N TYR A 426 11.84 16.00 -16.35
CA TYR A 426 10.69 15.13 -16.10
C TYR A 426 10.06 15.29 -14.71
N ALA A 427 10.51 16.26 -13.90
CA ALA A 427 9.87 16.54 -12.63
C ALA A 427 8.46 17.12 -12.84
N SER A 428 7.51 16.68 -12.03
CA SER A 428 6.13 17.14 -12.05
C SER A 428 5.67 17.54 -10.65
N LYS A 429 4.71 18.47 -10.58
CA LYS A 429 4.16 18.93 -9.30
C LYS A 429 3.14 17.92 -8.79
N TRP A 430 3.11 17.71 -7.47
CA TRP A 430 2.23 16.74 -6.82
C TRP A 430 0.75 16.86 -7.25
N PHE A 431 0.22 18.09 -7.35
CA PHE A 431 -1.17 18.36 -7.74
C PHE A 431 -1.53 17.98 -9.18
N THR A 432 -0.54 17.68 -10.03
CA THR A 432 -0.75 17.28 -11.42
C THR A 432 -0.94 15.77 -11.59
N TRP A 433 -0.50 14.97 -10.61
CA TRP A 433 -0.52 13.51 -10.71
C TRP A 433 -1.94 12.91 -10.71
N PRO A 434 -2.89 13.33 -9.85
CA PRO A 434 -4.22 12.74 -9.81
C PRO A 434 -5.06 12.95 -11.07
N PHE A 435 -4.69 13.94 -11.89
CA PHE A 435 -5.41 14.28 -13.12
C PHE A 435 -4.64 13.91 -14.38
N LEU A 436 -3.47 13.28 -14.24
CA LEU A 436 -2.54 13.01 -15.33
C LEU A 436 -2.28 14.26 -16.17
N THR A 437 -2.08 15.42 -15.53
CA THR A 437 -1.66 16.66 -16.22
C THR A 437 -0.17 16.92 -16.06
N GLY A 438 0.52 16.06 -15.31
CA GLY A 438 1.96 16.09 -15.11
C GLY A 438 2.72 15.40 -16.24
N ARG A 439 4.05 15.57 -16.22
CA ARG A 439 4.96 14.90 -17.13
C ARG A 439 5.16 13.44 -16.73
N TRP A 440 5.30 12.56 -17.72
CA TRP A 440 5.83 11.21 -17.51
C TRP A 440 7.32 11.26 -17.18
N VAL A 441 7.88 10.14 -16.72
CA VAL A 441 9.33 9.99 -16.55
C VAL A 441 9.87 9.13 -17.68
N LEU A 442 10.75 9.68 -18.51
CA LEU A 442 11.39 8.93 -19.58
C LEU A 442 12.50 8.05 -18.99
N PHE A 443 12.37 6.74 -19.16
CA PHE A 443 13.34 5.75 -18.69
C PHE A 443 14.38 5.43 -19.76
N TYR A 444 13.93 5.29 -21.00
CA TYR A 444 14.77 4.90 -22.12
C TYR A 444 14.23 5.49 -23.43
N SER A 445 15.13 5.81 -24.35
CA SER A 445 14.80 6.31 -25.69
C SER A 445 15.90 5.97 -26.68
N ASP A 446 15.56 5.24 -27.73
CA ASP A 446 16.47 4.90 -28.85
C ASP A 446 15.65 4.74 -30.14
N GLY A 447 15.79 5.69 -31.07
CA GLY A 447 14.97 5.77 -32.28
C GLY A 447 13.47 5.73 -31.98
N PRO A 448 12.68 4.78 -32.55
CA PRO A 448 11.23 4.67 -32.35
C PRO A 448 10.84 3.95 -31.04
N ARG A 449 11.80 3.57 -30.18
CA ARG A 449 11.56 2.82 -28.95
C ARG A 449 11.71 3.72 -27.74
N HIS A 450 10.65 3.81 -26.94
CA HIS A 450 10.64 4.61 -25.72
C HIS A 450 10.03 3.85 -24.55
N ILE A 451 10.64 3.96 -23.37
CA ILE A 451 10.07 3.46 -22.13
C ILE A 451 9.75 4.64 -21.25
N MET A 452 8.48 4.75 -20.83
CA MET A 452 7.95 5.90 -20.10
C MET A 452 7.18 5.43 -18.87
N CYS A 453 7.58 5.90 -17.70
CA CYS A 453 6.85 5.69 -16.46
C CYS A 453 5.72 6.73 -16.38
N MET A 454 4.49 6.27 -16.63
CA MET A 454 3.26 7.03 -16.45
C MET A 454 2.18 6.14 -15.83
N GLY A 455 1.30 6.75 -15.04
CA GLY A 455 0.18 6.04 -14.44
C GLY A 455 -0.82 5.59 -15.49
N GLN A 456 -1.38 4.40 -15.28
CA GLN A 456 -2.39 3.89 -16.17
C GLN A 456 -3.69 4.69 -16.02
N VAL A 457 -4.23 5.19 -17.13
CA VAL A 457 -5.30 6.20 -17.15
C VAL A 457 -6.55 5.77 -16.37
N VAL A 458 -7.00 4.53 -16.56
CA VAL A 458 -8.19 4.01 -15.88
C VAL A 458 -7.96 3.91 -14.38
N ASN A 459 -6.82 3.35 -13.95
CA ASN A 459 -6.48 3.23 -12.53
C ASN A 459 -6.43 4.59 -11.82
N VAL A 460 -5.75 5.56 -12.43
CA VAL A 460 -5.62 6.89 -11.84
C VAL A 460 -6.98 7.58 -11.72
N TYR A 461 -7.78 7.62 -12.78
CA TYR A 461 -9.07 8.30 -12.73
C TYR A 461 -10.08 7.57 -11.84
N CYS A 462 -10.22 6.25 -11.94
CA CYS A 462 -11.11 5.48 -11.04
C CYS A 462 -10.73 5.71 -9.58
N GLY A 463 -9.43 5.60 -9.25
CA GLY A 463 -8.95 5.79 -7.88
C GLY A 463 -9.16 7.22 -7.38
N THR A 464 -8.68 8.22 -8.11
CA THR A 464 -8.79 9.63 -7.70
C THR A 464 -10.24 10.09 -7.59
N LEU A 465 -11.10 9.77 -8.55
CA LEU A 465 -12.50 10.17 -8.51
C LEU A 465 -13.25 9.50 -7.35
N SER A 466 -12.97 8.23 -7.06
CA SER A 466 -13.55 7.56 -5.88
C SER A 466 -13.07 8.17 -4.56
N VAL A 467 -11.79 8.53 -4.45
CA VAL A 467 -11.29 9.23 -3.26
C VAL A 467 -11.99 10.58 -3.09
N ILE A 468 -12.12 11.37 -4.16
CA ILE A 468 -12.84 12.65 -4.13
C ILE A 468 -14.28 12.44 -3.68
N PHE A 469 -14.98 11.46 -4.28
CA PHE A 469 -16.35 11.11 -3.91
C PHE A 469 -16.45 10.76 -2.41
N VAL A 470 -15.61 9.85 -1.92
CA VAL A 470 -15.61 9.43 -0.51
C VAL A 470 -15.24 10.58 0.45
N CYS A 471 -14.38 11.51 0.04
CA CYS A 471 -14.07 12.68 0.86
C CYS A 471 -15.24 13.68 0.90
N LEU A 472 -15.87 13.96 -0.25
CA LEU A 472 -16.97 14.92 -0.37
C LEU A 472 -18.21 14.48 0.41
N PHE A 473 -18.55 13.19 0.37
CA PHE A 473 -19.73 12.65 1.03
C PHE A 473 -19.49 12.25 2.49
N PHE A 474 -18.28 12.41 3.03
CA PHE A 474 -17.93 11.99 4.40
C PHE A 474 -18.87 12.60 5.46
N PHE A 475 -19.05 13.93 5.44
CA PHE A 475 -19.94 14.63 6.39
C PHE A 475 -21.42 14.29 6.14
N VAL A 476 -21.83 14.12 4.88
CA VAL A 476 -23.20 13.71 4.55
C VAL A 476 -23.49 12.35 5.17
N VAL A 477 -22.60 11.38 5.01
CA VAL A 477 -22.80 10.02 5.53
C VAL A 477 -22.81 9.99 7.05
N LEU A 478 -21.92 10.73 7.71
CA LEU A 478 -21.91 10.79 9.17
C LEU A 478 -23.21 11.39 9.72
N PHE A 479 -23.65 12.53 9.18
CA PHE A 479 -24.63 13.37 9.86
C PHE A 479 -26.04 13.33 9.29
N TYR A 480 -26.24 12.85 8.05
CA TYR A 480 -27.57 12.76 7.48
C TYR A 480 -28.39 11.67 8.18
N LYS A 481 -29.45 12.06 8.90
CA LYS A 481 -30.24 11.15 9.75
C LYS A 481 -31.08 10.15 8.96
N LYS A 482 -31.51 10.52 7.75
CA LYS A 482 -32.32 9.65 6.89
C LYS A 482 -31.48 8.58 6.17
N LEU A 483 -30.15 8.63 6.29
CA LEU A 483 -29.30 7.62 5.68
C LEU A 483 -29.37 6.32 6.47
N ASP A 484 -29.50 5.21 5.74
CA ASP A 484 -29.49 3.85 6.26
C ASP A 484 -28.24 3.60 7.12
N TRP A 485 -28.45 3.06 8.32
CA TRP A 485 -27.38 2.77 9.27
C TRP A 485 -26.34 1.80 8.70
N ASN A 486 -26.80 0.80 7.95
CA ASN A 486 -25.91 -0.17 7.30
C ASN A 486 -24.98 0.51 6.28
N LEU A 487 -25.48 1.53 5.59
CA LEU A 487 -24.67 2.31 4.66
C LEU A 487 -23.62 3.14 5.41
N LYS A 488 -23.97 3.73 6.55
CA LYS A 488 -23.00 4.45 7.41
C LYS A 488 -21.87 3.55 7.88
N ILE A 489 -22.19 2.33 8.32
CA ILE A 489 -21.20 1.34 8.73
C ILE A 489 -20.31 0.96 7.55
N LYS A 490 -20.91 0.58 6.41
CA LYS A 490 -20.19 0.14 5.21
C LYS A 490 -19.29 1.22 4.60
N TYR A 491 -19.56 2.50 4.88
CA TYR A 491 -18.75 3.64 4.40
C TYR A 491 -17.38 3.75 5.05
N TRP A 492 -17.20 3.25 6.27
CA TRP A 492 -15.95 3.41 7.02
C TRP A 492 -14.75 2.76 6.34
N LEU A 493 -14.95 1.62 5.68
CA LEU A 493 -13.87 0.90 5.01
C LEU A 493 -13.36 1.65 3.75
N PRO A 494 -14.22 2.08 2.79
CA PRO A 494 -13.81 3.00 1.73
C PRO A 494 -13.17 4.29 2.25
N ALA A 495 -13.72 4.89 3.32
CA ALA A 495 -13.16 6.09 3.94
C ALA A 495 -11.75 5.87 4.52
N SER A 496 -11.48 4.69 5.08
CA SER A 496 -10.16 4.34 5.62
C SER A 496 -9.12 4.18 4.51
N PHE A 497 -9.48 3.59 3.37
CA PHE A 497 -8.58 3.53 2.21
C PHE A 497 -8.38 4.89 1.55
N ALA A 498 -9.43 5.71 1.46
CA ALA A 498 -9.31 7.10 1.00
C ALA A 498 -8.39 7.92 1.92
N PHE A 499 -8.43 7.67 3.22
CA PHE A 499 -7.47 8.25 4.16
C PHE A 499 -6.05 7.77 3.90
N GLY A 500 -5.82 6.48 3.61
CA GLY A 500 -4.51 5.95 3.20
C GLY A 500 -3.97 6.61 1.93
N TYR A 501 -4.82 6.83 0.93
CA TYR A 501 -4.49 7.63 -0.25
C TYR A 501 -4.06 9.04 0.14
N CYS A 502 -4.86 9.73 0.95
CA CYS A 502 -4.58 11.11 1.37
C CYS A 502 -3.28 11.21 2.19
N ALA A 503 -3.04 10.26 3.09
CA ALA A 503 -1.85 10.19 3.93
C ALA A 503 -0.58 9.91 3.14
N SER A 504 -0.68 9.22 2.00
CA SER A 504 0.45 8.97 1.10
C SER A 504 0.64 10.07 0.05
N TYR A 505 -0.42 10.81 -0.29
CA TYR A 505 -0.39 11.85 -1.31
C TYR A 505 -0.07 13.25 -0.77
N PHE A 506 -0.79 13.73 0.24
CA PHE A 506 -0.67 15.12 0.71
C PHE A 506 0.70 15.51 1.27
N PRO A 507 1.52 14.61 1.86
CA PRO A 507 2.88 14.99 2.28
C PRO A 507 3.74 15.56 1.14
N PHE A 508 3.47 15.17 -0.12
CA PHE A 508 4.18 15.74 -1.27
C PHE A 508 3.89 17.22 -1.52
N SER A 509 2.79 17.77 -0.97
CA SER A 509 2.54 19.22 -0.99
C SER A 509 3.59 20.03 -0.22
N LEU A 510 4.25 19.41 0.76
CA LEU A 510 5.29 20.01 1.58
C LEU A 510 6.69 19.84 0.97
N ILE A 511 6.83 19.00 -0.06
CA ILE A 511 8.10 18.67 -0.69
C ILE A 511 8.42 19.71 -1.77
N LYS A 512 9.49 20.48 -1.54
CA LYS A 512 9.94 21.56 -2.45
C LYS A 512 10.92 21.09 -3.54
N ARG A 513 11.57 19.93 -3.36
CA ARG A 513 12.53 19.37 -4.32
C ARG A 513 11.82 18.82 -5.57
N ALA A 514 12.61 18.47 -6.59
CA ALA A 514 12.11 17.71 -7.73
C ALA A 514 11.41 16.42 -7.26
N ALA A 515 10.19 16.23 -7.73
CA ALA A 515 9.35 15.07 -7.50
C ALA A 515 8.84 14.55 -8.85
N PHE A 516 8.52 13.27 -8.89
CA PHE A 516 8.25 12.53 -10.12
C PHE A 516 6.99 11.71 -9.96
N PHE A 517 6.35 11.35 -11.07
CA PHE A 517 5.10 10.60 -11.07
C PHE A 517 5.19 9.28 -10.28
N TYR A 518 6.31 8.57 -10.31
CA TYR A 518 6.46 7.31 -9.57
C TYR A 518 6.26 7.43 -8.05
N HIS A 519 6.42 8.63 -7.47
CA HIS A 519 6.09 8.89 -6.07
C HIS A 519 4.60 8.74 -5.75
N TYR A 520 3.75 8.81 -6.78
CA TYR A 520 2.30 8.71 -6.70
C TYR A 520 1.78 7.26 -6.79
N ILE A 521 2.65 6.27 -6.98
CA ILE A 521 2.23 4.86 -7.11
C ILE A 521 1.63 4.31 -5.81
N ILE A 522 2.20 4.61 -4.64
CA ILE A 522 1.60 4.21 -3.35
C ILE A 522 0.17 4.79 -3.20
N PRO A 523 -0.05 6.11 -3.43
CA PRO A 523 -1.40 6.64 -3.54
C PRO A 523 -2.29 5.90 -4.53
N ILE A 524 -1.83 5.58 -5.74
CA ILE A 524 -2.62 4.84 -6.73
C ILE A 524 -3.07 3.48 -6.20
N ILE A 525 -2.21 2.72 -5.50
CA ILE A 525 -2.59 1.44 -4.87
C ILE A 525 -3.78 1.65 -3.92
N PHE A 526 -3.71 2.66 -3.03
CA PHE A 526 -4.85 3.01 -2.18
C PHE A 526 -6.06 3.51 -2.96
N GLY A 527 -5.85 4.22 -4.07
CA GLY A 527 -6.92 4.70 -4.95
C GLY A 527 -7.70 3.57 -5.59
N ILE A 528 -7.00 2.58 -6.16
CA ILE A 528 -7.59 1.35 -6.73
C ILE A 528 -8.43 0.64 -5.66
N ILE A 529 -7.87 0.43 -4.47
CA ILE A 529 -8.59 -0.20 -3.36
C ILE A 529 -9.81 0.63 -2.95
N THR A 530 -9.68 1.96 -2.88
CA THR A 530 -10.79 2.86 -2.55
C THR A 530 -11.92 2.77 -3.58
N PHE A 531 -11.60 2.74 -4.88
CA PHE A 531 -12.58 2.56 -5.95
C PHE A 531 -13.36 1.25 -5.78
N VAL A 532 -12.65 0.13 -5.66
CA VAL A 532 -13.27 -1.19 -5.49
C VAL A 532 -14.09 -1.26 -4.20
N ALA A 533 -13.55 -0.75 -3.09
CA ALA A 533 -14.26 -0.71 -1.81
C ALA A 533 -15.53 0.15 -1.89
N THR A 534 -15.47 1.29 -2.56
CA THR A 534 -16.62 2.19 -2.76
C THR A 534 -17.73 1.48 -3.53
N VAL A 535 -17.38 0.80 -4.63
CA VAL A 535 -18.34 0.05 -5.45
C VAL A 535 -18.93 -1.13 -4.66
N GLU A 536 -18.12 -1.93 -3.97
CA GLU A 536 -18.61 -3.09 -3.21
C GLU A 536 -19.49 -2.66 -2.02
N ASN A 537 -19.07 -1.67 -1.25
CA ASN A 537 -19.71 -1.34 0.01
C ASN A 537 -20.90 -0.40 -0.14
N LEU A 538 -20.86 0.55 -1.08
CA LEU A 538 -21.93 1.54 -1.21
C LEU A 538 -23.05 1.06 -2.14
N LEU A 539 -22.77 0.16 -3.08
CA LEU A 539 -23.77 -0.48 -3.93
C LEU A 539 -24.22 -1.84 -3.40
N TYR A 540 -24.14 -2.06 -2.08
CA TYR A 540 -24.45 -3.36 -1.47
C TYR A 540 -25.90 -3.84 -1.70
N LYS A 541 -26.84 -2.94 -1.98
CA LYS A 541 -28.23 -3.29 -2.36
C LYS A 541 -28.39 -3.54 -3.86
N HIS A 542 -27.45 -3.10 -4.70
CA HIS A 542 -27.55 -3.11 -6.16
C HIS A 542 -26.49 -4.06 -6.76
N GLN A 543 -26.67 -5.36 -6.53
CA GLN A 543 -25.71 -6.40 -6.92
C GLN A 543 -25.40 -6.39 -8.43
N THR A 544 -26.41 -6.18 -9.27
CA THR A 544 -26.25 -6.12 -10.73
C THR A 544 -25.39 -4.94 -11.17
N MET A 545 -25.66 -3.72 -10.66
CA MET A 545 -24.84 -2.54 -10.96
C MET A 545 -23.41 -2.70 -10.46
N LYS A 546 -23.24 -3.25 -9.26
CA LYS A 546 -21.93 -3.57 -8.68
C LYS A 546 -21.13 -4.47 -9.61
N ALA A 547 -21.71 -5.59 -10.04
CA ALA A 547 -21.06 -6.53 -10.96
C ALA A 547 -20.70 -5.86 -12.29
N PHE A 548 -21.64 -5.10 -12.89
CA PHE A 548 -21.38 -4.36 -14.12
C PHE A 548 -20.19 -3.41 -13.97
N ILE A 549 -20.18 -2.53 -12.97
CA ILE A 549 -19.10 -1.55 -12.78
C ILE A 549 -17.74 -2.25 -12.60
N LEU A 550 -17.69 -3.30 -11.79
CA LEU A 550 -16.44 -4.04 -11.55
C LEU A 550 -15.93 -4.75 -12.79
N VAL A 551 -16.81 -5.39 -13.58
CA VAL A 551 -16.43 -6.08 -14.83
C VAL A 551 -16.01 -5.10 -15.92
N TYR A 552 -16.72 -3.98 -16.07
CA TYR A 552 -16.31 -2.93 -17.02
C TYR A 552 -14.95 -2.33 -16.62
N ALA A 553 -14.71 -2.09 -15.33
CA ALA A 553 -13.39 -1.65 -14.86
C ALA A 553 -12.29 -2.65 -15.21
N GLN A 554 -12.53 -3.95 -15.05
CA GLN A 554 -11.59 -5.00 -15.47
C GLN A 554 -11.27 -4.91 -16.98
N ILE A 555 -12.31 -4.84 -17.83
CA ILE A 555 -12.17 -4.76 -19.29
C ILE A 555 -11.38 -3.51 -19.69
N PHE A 556 -11.78 -2.33 -19.18
CA PHE A 556 -11.12 -1.07 -19.54
C PHE A 556 -9.68 -1.02 -19.05
N THR A 557 -9.36 -1.58 -17.88
CA THR A 557 -7.98 -1.65 -17.41
C THR A 557 -7.11 -2.52 -18.31
N VAL A 558 -7.60 -3.69 -18.73
CA VAL A 558 -6.86 -4.56 -19.66
C VAL A 558 -6.67 -3.89 -21.03
N LEU A 559 -7.72 -3.28 -21.59
CA LEU A 559 -7.63 -2.56 -22.87
C LEU A 559 -6.65 -1.39 -22.80
N ALA A 560 -6.71 -0.60 -21.72
CA ALA A 560 -5.79 0.50 -21.51
C ALA A 560 -4.34 0.01 -21.37
N PHE A 561 -4.10 -1.09 -20.65
CA PHE A 561 -2.77 -1.67 -20.56
C PHE A 561 -2.22 -2.04 -21.95
N PHE A 562 -2.97 -2.75 -22.78
CA PHE A 562 -2.51 -3.10 -24.14
C PHE A 562 -2.29 -1.87 -25.01
N PHE A 563 -3.11 -0.84 -24.86
CA PHE A 563 -2.96 0.42 -25.61
C PHE A 563 -1.62 1.12 -25.29
N TRP A 564 -1.21 1.17 -24.02
CA TRP A 564 0.06 1.78 -23.57
C TRP A 564 1.22 0.80 -23.39
N ALA A 565 1.03 -0.49 -23.64
CA ALA A 565 2.08 -1.50 -23.55
C ALA A 565 3.36 -1.15 -24.35
N PRO A 566 3.29 -0.50 -25.54
CA PRO A 566 4.49 0.00 -26.20
C PRO A 566 5.35 0.95 -25.38
N TRP A 567 4.76 1.83 -24.57
CA TRP A 567 5.48 2.73 -23.65
C TRP A 567 6.00 2.02 -22.40
N THR A 568 5.45 0.86 -22.05
CA THR A 568 5.89 0.03 -20.93
C THR A 568 7.06 -0.88 -21.30
N TYR A 569 7.01 -1.51 -22.49
CA TYR A 569 8.00 -2.49 -22.95
C TYR A 569 9.02 -1.94 -23.95
N GLY A 570 8.80 -0.72 -24.47
CA GLY A 570 9.68 -0.12 -25.47
C GLY A 570 9.55 -0.75 -26.84
N TYR A 571 8.34 -1.15 -27.22
CA TYR A 571 8.07 -1.58 -28.59
C TYR A 571 8.26 -0.41 -29.57
N PRO A 572 8.76 -0.66 -30.79
CA PRO A 572 8.83 0.38 -31.80
C PRO A 572 7.42 0.87 -32.15
N MET A 573 7.23 2.19 -32.20
CA MET A 573 5.96 2.79 -32.60
C MET A 573 6.17 3.80 -33.71
N GLU A 574 5.32 3.71 -34.73
CA GLU A 574 5.16 4.75 -35.75
C GLU A 574 4.05 5.74 -35.31
N ASP A 575 3.01 5.25 -34.62
CA ASP A 575 1.84 6.03 -34.16
C ASP A 575 1.99 6.56 -32.72
N PHE A 576 3.05 7.32 -32.45
CA PHE A 576 3.31 7.87 -31.11
C PHE A 576 2.21 8.84 -30.66
N ASP A 577 1.74 9.70 -31.57
CA ASP A 577 0.77 10.76 -31.27
C ASP A 577 -0.62 10.24 -30.88
N VAL A 578 -1.01 9.06 -31.39
CA VAL A 578 -2.32 8.44 -31.06
C VAL A 578 -2.43 8.13 -29.57
N ARG A 579 -1.30 7.82 -28.91
CA ARG A 579 -1.25 7.50 -27.48
C ARG A 579 -1.08 8.73 -26.60
N LEU A 580 -0.66 9.86 -27.18
CA LEU A 580 -0.45 11.12 -26.49
C LEU A 580 -1.77 11.87 -26.32
N TRP A 581 -2.51 11.52 -25.26
CA TRP A 581 -3.79 12.17 -24.98
C TRP A 581 -3.64 13.58 -24.42
N TYR A 582 -2.48 13.90 -23.84
CA TYR A 582 -2.18 15.23 -23.33
C TYR A 582 -0.76 15.65 -23.72
N TYR A 583 -0.66 16.72 -24.50
CA TYR A 583 0.62 17.15 -25.07
C TYR A 583 1.69 17.48 -24.02
N LYS A 584 1.30 17.97 -22.83
CA LYS A 584 2.25 18.27 -21.74
C LYS A 584 2.77 17.05 -20.99
N TRP A 585 2.37 15.83 -21.36
CA TRP A 585 3.04 14.63 -20.87
C TRP A 585 4.51 14.60 -21.32
N GLN A 586 4.78 15.15 -22.50
CA GLN A 586 6.11 15.32 -23.05
C GLN A 586 6.87 16.47 -22.40
N ARG A 587 8.19 16.46 -22.58
CA ARG A 587 9.01 17.63 -22.33
C ARG A 587 8.75 18.66 -23.44
N ASP A 588 8.78 19.94 -23.08
CA ASP A 588 8.95 21.01 -24.06
C ASP A 588 10.31 20.90 -24.78
#